data_AF-A0A2L0EJ81-F1
#
_entry.id   AF-A0A2L0EJ81-F1
#
_cell.length_a   1.000
_cell.length_b   1.000
_cell.length_c   1.000
_cell.angle_alpha   90.00
_cell.angle_beta   90.00
_cell.angle_gamma   90.00
#
_symmetry.space_group_name_H-M   'P 1'
#
loop_
_entity.id
_entity.type
_entity.pdbx_description
1 polymer ?
#
loop_
_entity_poly.entity_id
_entity_poly.type
_entity_poly.pdbx_seq_one_letter_code
_entity_poly.pdbx_strand_id
1 'polypeptide(L)'
;MSSREPSGEPASRPSEPADAPASVSGRGAAPGPAARRGPRARTLAALVALTLSLGAVAGVAAQRYIAVHLRAPPKVPACVRGARVTLRKPVTASGSEPRQTVSGETVYLTPGEDLAVACAFQVDERLARHLAGALAEHEPARRAARLLEIVRDHIPADPAHDRTAAAAYMMAAAAMRPLPVEVPGVSAAAEELEQRHACRFGTRRVCPTRPPPPPIVWIAGVPAALSALSLVWIGLAAGAARYGRWRASRRRRSRGALEDRGARAARLS
;
A
#
# COMPACT_ATOMS: atom_id res chain seq x y z
N MET A 1 -7.26 10.80 -44.98
CA MET A 1 -7.13 9.33 -45.03
C MET A 1 -5.66 9.02 -45.17
N SER A 2 -5.01 8.63 -44.07
CA SER A 2 -3.58 8.34 -44.03
C SER A 2 -3.42 7.06 -43.23
N SER A 3 -3.25 5.97 -43.98
CA SER A 3 -3.01 4.62 -43.48
C SER A 3 -1.64 4.57 -42.82
N ARG A 4 -1.60 4.39 -41.50
CA ARG A 4 -0.40 3.94 -40.80
C ARG A 4 -0.63 2.53 -40.31
N GLU A 5 0.11 1.62 -40.92
CA GLU A 5 0.22 0.22 -40.57
C GLU A 5 0.76 0.03 -39.13
N PRO A 6 0.45 -1.13 -38.51
CA PRO A 6 0.84 -1.43 -37.14
C PRO A 6 2.31 -1.85 -37.08
N SER A 7 3.09 -1.13 -36.29
CA SER A 7 4.49 -1.47 -36.01
C SER A 7 4.55 -2.73 -35.15
N GLY A 8 5.28 -3.71 -35.67
CA GLY A 8 5.38 -5.08 -35.17
C GLY A 8 5.79 -5.23 -33.71
N GLU A 9 5.12 -6.20 -33.10
CA GLU A 9 5.38 -6.83 -31.82
C GLU A 9 6.71 -7.60 -31.87
N PRO A 10 7.68 -7.37 -30.95
CA PRO A 10 8.88 -8.18 -30.91
C PRO A 10 8.55 -9.58 -30.36
N ALA A 11 8.68 -10.57 -31.25
CA ALA A 11 8.61 -11.98 -30.94
C ALA A 11 9.53 -12.36 -29.77
N SER A 12 8.94 -13.06 -28.81
CA SER A 12 9.63 -13.64 -27.67
C SER A 12 10.64 -14.68 -28.15
N ARG A 13 11.93 -14.45 -27.90
CA ARG A 13 12.98 -15.44 -28.15
C ARG A 13 12.76 -16.66 -27.24
N PRO A 14 12.75 -17.90 -27.77
CA PRO A 14 12.88 -19.10 -26.96
C PRO A 14 14.27 -19.10 -26.32
N SER A 15 14.31 -19.18 -25.00
CA SER A 15 15.57 -19.39 -24.27
C SER A 15 16.11 -20.78 -24.58
N GLU A 16 17.20 -20.80 -25.33
CA GLU A 16 18.04 -21.96 -25.64
C GLU A 16 18.54 -22.61 -24.34
N PRO A 17 18.40 -23.93 -24.16
CA PRO A 17 18.94 -24.62 -23.00
C PRO A 17 20.46 -24.67 -23.13
N ALA A 18 21.16 -23.92 -22.27
CA ALA A 18 22.60 -23.94 -22.19
C ALA A 18 23.11 -25.35 -21.87
N ASP A 19 23.96 -25.85 -22.77
CA ASP A 19 24.70 -27.09 -22.66
C ASP A 19 25.40 -27.24 -21.30
N ALA A 20 25.19 -28.41 -20.73
CA ALA A 20 25.82 -28.86 -19.51
C ALA A 20 27.30 -29.19 -19.75
N PRO A 21 28.25 -28.59 -19.01
CA PRO A 21 29.56 -29.20 -18.87
C PRO A 21 29.46 -30.39 -17.92
N ALA A 22 29.53 -31.59 -18.51
CA ALA A 22 29.86 -32.82 -17.81
C ALA A 22 31.23 -32.66 -17.14
N SER A 23 31.25 -32.39 -15.83
CA SER A 23 32.42 -32.61 -14.99
C SER A 23 32.09 -33.67 -13.95
N VAL A 24 32.31 -34.92 -14.37
CA VAL A 24 32.46 -36.07 -13.50
C VAL A 24 33.71 -35.83 -12.66
N SER A 25 33.51 -35.38 -11.43
CA SER A 25 34.53 -35.48 -10.38
C SER A 25 33.85 -35.98 -9.12
N GLY A 26 33.72 -37.31 -9.07
CA GLY A 26 33.32 -38.05 -7.90
C GLY A 26 34.32 -37.84 -6.77
N ARG A 27 34.09 -36.81 -5.95
CA ARG A 27 34.43 -36.88 -4.54
C ARG A 27 33.17 -37.34 -3.83
N GLY A 28 33.15 -38.63 -3.49
CA GLY A 28 32.18 -39.16 -2.54
C GLY A 28 32.21 -38.27 -1.30
N ALA A 29 31.19 -37.44 -1.17
CA ALA A 29 30.87 -36.81 0.09
C ALA A 29 30.51 -37.95 1.02
N ALA A 30 31.51 -38.40 1.78
CA ALA A 30 31.29 -39.28 2.92
C ALA A 30 30.07 -38.72 3.67
N PRO A 31 29.03 -39.53 3.95
CA PRO A 31 27.87 -39.06 4.67
C PRO A 31 28.39 -38.49 5.98
N GLY A 32 28.42 -37.16 6.07
CA GLY A 32 28.83 -36.46 7.27
C GLY A 32 28.03 -37.05 8.42
N PRO A 33 28.63 -37.23 9.61
CA PRO A 33 28.00 -37.93 10.71
C PRO A 33 26.59 -37.40 10.85
N ALA A 34 25.61 -38.24 10.56
CA ALA A 34 24.20 -37.93 10.73
C ALA A 34 24.02 -37.67 12.21
N ALA A 35 24.26 -36.41 12.61
CA ALA A 35 24.17 -35.97 13.99
C ALA A 35 22.76 -36.32 14.39
N ARG A 36 22.62 -37.40 15.17
CA ARG A 36 21.34 -37.88 15.67
C ARG A 36 20.71 -36.70 16.39
N ARG A 37 19.84 -35.97 15.71
CA ARG A 37 19.07 -34.87 16.27
C ARG A 37 18.30 -35.50 17.41
N GLY A 38 18.76 -35.25 18.64
CA GLY A 38 18.12 -35.77 19.84
C GLY A 38 16.64 -35.38 19.88
N PRO A 39 15.82 -36.05 20.69
CA PRO A 39 14.37 -35.80 20.75
C PRO A 39 14.03 -34.31 20.92
N ARG A 40 14.85 -33.56 21.66
CA ARG A 40 14.74 -32.10 21.84
C ARG A 40 14.84 -31.29 20.55
N ALA A 41 15.70 -31.69 19.61
CA ALA A 41 15.83 -30.99 18.33
C ALA A 41 14.63 -31.26 17.41
N ARG A 42 14.03 -32.45 17.50
CA ARG A 42 12.80 -32.79 16.77
C ARG A 42 11.59 -32.04 17.33
N THR A 43 11.44 -31.95 18.65
CA THR A 43 10.36 -31.19 19.28
C THR A 43 10.47 -29.69 18.99
N LEU A 44 11.66 -29.11 19.06
CA LEU A 44 11.88 -27.71 18.68
C LEU A 44 11.54 -27.46 17.20
N ALA A 45 11.98 -28.34 16.30
CA ALA A 45 11.63 -28.23 14.88
C ALA A 45 10.12 -28.31 14.64
N ALA A 46 9.42 -29.22 15.34
CA ALA A 46 7.96 -29.34 15.26
C ALA A 46 7.25 -28.07 15.76
N LEU A 47 7.69 -27.49 16.88
CA LEU A 47 7.13 -26.23 17.40
C LEU A 47 7.34 -25.07 16.43
N VAL A 48 8.52 -24.96 15.82
CA VAL A 48 8.79 -23.94 14.80
C VAL A 48 7.93 -24.14 13.56
N ALA A 49 7.77 -25.38 13.09
CA ALA A 49 6.88 -25.68 11.97
C ALA A 49 5.42 -25.31 12.29
N LEU A 50 4.95 -25.60 13.51
CA LEU A 50 3.62 -25.25 13.96
C LEU A 50 3.42 -23.73 14.00
N THR A 51 4.35 -22.97 14.59
CA THR A 51 4.25 -21.50 14.66
C THR A 51 4.28 -20.85 13.27
N LEU A 52 5.10 -21.37 12.36
CA LEU A 52 5.11 -20.91 10.96
C LEU A 52 3.81 -21.21 10.24
N SER A 53 3.24 -22.41 10.44
CA SER A 53 1.98 -22.78 9.80
C SER A 53 0.79 -21.93 10.30
N LEU A 54 0.70 -21.71 11.61
CA LEU A 54 -0.29 -20.80 12.22
C LEU A 54 -0.10 -19.36 11.74
N GLY A 55 1.16 -18.89 11.67
CA GLY A 55 1.49 -17.58 11.14
C GLY A 55 1.07 -17.40 9.68
N ALA A 56 1.25 -18.43 8.84
CA ALA A 56 0.82 -18.41 7.44
C ALA A 56 -0.71 -18.31 7.30
N VAL A 57 -1.46 -19.09 8.08
CA VAL A 57 -2.94 -19.04 8.09
C VAL A 57 -3.44 -17.67 8.54
N ALA A 58 -2.88 -17.13 9.64
CA ALA A 58 -3.20 -15.80 10.12
C ALA A 58 -2.85 -14.71 9.09
N GLY A 59 -1.70 -14.85 8.43
CA GLY A 59 -1.26 -13.94 7.37
C GLY A 59 -2.20 -13.91 6.17
N VAL A 60 -2.64 -15.07 5.69
CA VAL A 60 -3.61 -15.17 4.59
C VAL A 60 -4.96 -14.57 4.98
N ALA A 61 -5.44 -14.86 6.21
CA ALA A 61 -6.68 -14.28 6.71
C ALA A 61 -6.59 -12.75 6.83
N ALA A 62 -5.48 -12.22 7.35
CA ALA A 62 -5.22 -10.78 7.42
C ALA A 62 -5.14 -10.15 6.03
N GLN A 63 -4.46 -10.79 5.08
CA GLN A 63 -4.33 -10.29 3.72
C GLN A 63 -5.68 -10.22 3.00
N ARG A 64 -6.54 -11.25 3.15
CA ARG A 64 -7.91 -11.23 2.62
C ARG A 64 -8.74 -10.11 3.25
N TYR A 65 -8.65 -9.97 4.57
CA TYR A 65 -9.33 -8.88 5.28
C TYR A 65 -8.86 -7.50 4.80
N ILE A 66 -7.55 -7.29 4.64
CA ILE A 66 -7.00 -6.01 4.15
C ILE A 66 -7.44 -5.76 2.71
N ALA A 67 -7.38 -6.77 1.84
CA ALA A 67 -7.75 -6.65 0.43
C ALA A 67 -9.23 -6.27 0.24
N VAL A 68 -10.12 -6.71 1.13
CA VAL A 68 -11.55 -6.39 1.05
C VAL A 68 -11.87 -5.09 1.79
N HIS A 69 -11.40 -4.93 3.03
CA HIS A 69 -11.88 -3.89 3.94
C HIS A 69 -10.90 -2.73 4.17
N LEU A 70 -9.60 -2.90 3.92
CA LEU A 70 -8.56 -1.89 4.15
C LEU A 70 -7.80 -1.55 2.87
N ARG A 71 -8.54 -1.41 1.77
CA ARG A 71 -7.96 -1.06 0.47
C ARG A 71 -7.24 0.29 0.54
N ALA A 72 -5.99 0.33 0.09
CA ALA A 72 -5.27 1.59 -0.03
C ALA A 72 -5.93 2.45 -1.12
N PRO A 73 -6.08 3.77 -0.91
CA PRO A 73 -6.61 4.64 -1.95
C PRO A 73 -5.67 4.62 -3.17
N PRO A 74 -6.20 4.41 -4.39
CA PRO A 74 -5.36 4.37 -5.58
C PRO A 74 -4.73 5.73 -5.88
N LYS A 75 -3.61 5.72 -6.61
CA LYS A 75 -3.00 6.94 -7.13
C LYS A 75 -3.94 7.57 -8.16
N VAL A 76 -4.34 8.82 -7.89
CA VAL A 76 -5.13 9.63 -8.83
C VAL A 76 -4.23 10.42 -9.80
N PRO A 77 -4.76 10.78 -10.99
CA PRO A 77 -4.06 11.64 -11.94
C PRO A 77 -3.64 12.98 -11.34
N ALA A 78 -2.57 13.57 -11.87
CA ALA A 78 -2.10 14.89 -11.46
C ALA A 78 -3.16 15.99 -11.67
N CYS A 79 -3.95 15.88 -12.75
CA CYS A 79 -5.07 16.78 -13.04
C CYS A 79 -6.02 16.90 -11.84
N VAL A 80 -6.52 15.77 -11.31
CA VAL A 80 -7.43 15.73 -10.15
C VAL A 80 -6.78 16.37 -8.91
N ARG A 81 -5.48 16.17 -8.69
CA ARG A 81 -4.77 16.81 -7.59
C ARG A 81 -4.68 18.33 -7.78
N GLY A 82 -4.46 18.81 -9.00
CA GLY A 82 -4.47 20.22 -9.36
C GLY A 82 -5.85 20.85 -9.14
N ALA A 83 -6.89 20.22 -9.69
CA ALA A 83 -8.28 20.61 -9.51
C ALA A 83 -8.70 20.68 -8.04
N ARG A 84 -8.24 19.73 -7.21
CA ARG A 84 -8.47 19.76 -5.77
C ARG A 84 -7.92 21.03 -5.11
N VAL A 85 -6.78 21.55 -5.57
CA VAL A 85 -6.17 22.77 -5.01
C VAL A 85 -6.95 24.00 -5.46
N THR A 86 -7.41 24.05 -6.71
CA THR A 86 -8.19 25.18 -7.25
C THR A 86 -9.57 25.26 -6.63
N LEU A 87 -10.29 24.14 -6.49
CA LEU A 87 -11.62 24.06 -5.87
C LEU A 87 -11.68 24.55 -4.41
N ARG A 88 -10.55 24.54 -3.70
CA ARG A 88 -10.49 25.00 -2.30
C ARG A 88 -10.51 26.52 -2.17
N LYS A 89 -10.24 27.24 -3.26
CA LYS A 89 -10.22 28.70 -3.25
C LYS A 89 -11.59 29.19 -3.70
N PRO A 90 -12.35 29.92 -2.86
CA PRO A 90 -13.61 30.52 -3.30
C PRO A 90 -13.30 31.55 -4.40
N VAL A 91 -14.03 31.45 -5.52
CA VAL A 91 -13.96 32.42 -6.61
C VAL A 91 -15.38 32.93 -6.83
N THR A 92 -15.55 34.26 -6.75
CA THR A 92 -16.85 34.94 -6.93
C THR A 92 -17.13 35.32 -8.39
N ALA A 93 -16.27 34.91 -9.33
CA ALA A 93 -16.44 35.24 -10.74
C ALA A 93 -17.55 34.40 -11.39
N SER A 94 -18.34 35.01 -12.27
CA SER A 94 -19.26 34.31 -13.16
C SER A 94 -18.50 33.31 -14.05
N GLY A 95 -19.06 32.13 -14.26
CA GLY A 95 -18.44 31.09 -15.06
C GLY A 95 -18.27 31.50 -16.52
N SER A 96 -17.15 31.13 -17.13
CA SER A 96 -16.80 31.52 -18.50
C SER A 96 -16.99 30.41 -19.54
N GLU A 97 -17.04 29.14 -19.12
CA GLU A 97 -17.12 28.00 -20.03
C GLU A 97 -18.43 27.21 -19.87
N PRO A 98 -19.12 26.88 -20.99
CA PRO A 98 -20.33 26.06 -20.95
C PRO A 98 -20.00 24.57 -20.74
N ARG A 99 -20.67 23.93 -19.79
CA ARG A 99 -20.61 22.49 -19.55
C ARG A 99 -21.99 21.87 -19.59
N GLN A 100 -22.10 20.64 -20.11
CA GLN A 100 -23.38 19.90 -20.08
C GLN A 100 -23.52 19.10 -18.79
N THR A 101 -24.67 19.23 -18.14
CA THR A 101 -25.06 18.39 -17.00
C THR A 101 -25.61 17.04 -17.47
N VAL A 102 -25.90 16.13 -16.53
CA VAL A 102 -26.57 14.85 -16.86
C VAL A 102 -27.95 15.06 -17.46
N SER A 103 -28.62 16.16 -17.09
CA SER A 103 -29.94 16.56 -17.62
C SER A 103 -29.86 17.15 -19.03
N GLY A 104 -28.66 17.35 -19.59
CA GLY A 104 -28.46 18.03 -20.87
C GLY A 104 -28.49 19.57 -20.79
N GLU A 105 -28.62 20.13 -19.59
CA GLU A 105 -28.60 21.57 -19.37
C GLU A 105 -27.17 22.11 -19.52
N THR A 106 -27.04 23.32 -20.08
CA THR A 106 -25.75 24.00 -20.17
C THR A 106 -25.56 24.89 -18.94
N VAL A 107 -24.51 24.63 -18.17
CA VAL A 107 -24.14 25.38 -16.96
C VAL A 107 -22.81 26.09 -17.14
N TYR A 108 -22.66 27.24 -16.49
CA TYR A 108 -21.43 28.02 -16.49
C TYR A 108 -20.73 27.85 -15.15
N LEU A 109 -19.50 27.37 -15.19
CA LEU A 109 -18.71 27.05 -14.00
C LEU A 109 -17.55 28.03 -13.83
N THR A 110 -17.16 28.30 -12.57
CA THR A 110 -15.93 29.06 -12.30
C THR A 110 -14.71 28.33 -12.89
N PRO A 111 -13.60 29.02 -13.19
CA PRO A 111 -12.41 28.36 -13.76
C PRO A 111 -11.89 27.17 -12.91
N GLY A 112 -12.04 27.24 -11.58
CA GLY A 112 -11.64 26.15 -10.69
C GLY A 112 -12.56 24.93 -10.76
N GLU A 113 -13.86 25.17 -10.89
CA GLU A 113 -14.91 24.14 -11.08
C GLU A 113 -14.83 23.52 -12.47
N ASP A 114 -14.59 24.35 -13.49
CA ASP A 114 -14.41 23.92 -14.87
C ASP A 114 -13.22 22.96 -15.01
N LEU A 115 -12.06 23.33 -14.45
CA LEU A 115 -10.90 22.46 -14.40
C LEU A 115 -11.21 21.13 -13.69
N ALA A 116 -12.02 21.15 -12.62
CA ALA A 116 -12.41 19.94 -11.93
C ALA A 116 -13.28 19.03 -12.80
N VAL A 117 -14.24 19.59 -13.53
CA VAL A 117 -15.08 18.84 -14.48
C VAL A 117 -14.23 18.29 -15.64
N ALA A 118 -13.32 19.08 -16.20
CA ALA A 118 -12.39 18.62 -17.25
C ALA A 118 -11.48 17.49 -16.75
N CYS A 119 -10.95 17.59 -15.53
CA CYS A 119 -10.16 16.51 -14.93
C CYS A 119 -11.01 15.28 -14.60
N ALA A 120 -12.27 15.46 -14.18
CA ALA A 120 -13.21 14.38 -13.95
C ALA A 120 -13.50 13.63 -15.26
N PHE A 121 -13.66 14.35 -16.37
CA PHE A 121 -13.92 13.77 -17.69
C PHE A 121 -12.81 12.83 -18.16
N GLN A 122 -11.55 13.14 -17.83
CA GLN A 122 -10.41 12.25 -18.11
C GLN A 122 -10.43 10.96 -17.28
N VAL A 123 -11.17 10.92 -16.17
CA VAL A 123 -11.30 9.75 -15.30
C VAL A 123 -12.55 8.95 -15.67
N ASP A 124 -13.69 9.63 -15.75
CA ASP A 124 -14.99 9.06 -16.05
C ASP A 124 -15.95 10.17 -16.52
N GLU A 125 -16.50 10.01 -17.73
CA GLU A 125 -17.39 11.01 -18.33
C GLU A 125 -18.68 11.21 -17.53
N ARG A 126 -19.25 10.13 -16.98
CA ARG A 126 -20.49 10.20 -16.20
C ARG A 126 -20.27 10.98 -14.91
N LEU A 127 -19.15 10.74 -14.21
CA LEU A 127 -18.71 11.52 -13.06
C LEU A 127 -18.62 13.00 -13.41
N ALA A 128 -18.04 13.36 -14.55
CA ALA A 128 -17.90 14.75 -14.97
C ALA A 128 -19.25 15.47 -15.12
N ARG A 129 -20.22 14.82 -15.76
CA ARG A 129 -21.57 15.39 -15.95
C ARG A 129 -22.31 15.55 -14.63
N HIS A 130 -22.23 14.56 -13.72
CA HIS A 130 -22.85 14.69 -12.40
C HIS A 130 -22.16 15.78 -11.57
N LEU A 131 -20.83 15.86 -11.64
CA LEU A 131 -20.06 16.89 -10.95
C LEU A 131 -20.41 18.29 -11.47
N ALA A 132 -20.55 18.47 -12.78
CA ALA A 132 -20.99 19.74 -13.37
C ALA A 132 -22.35 20.16 -12.84
N GLY A 133 -23.32 19.24 -12.78
CA GLY A 133 -24.65 19.51 -12.21
C GLY A 133 -24.59 19.87 -10.72
N ALA A 134 -23.76 19.17 -9.94
CA ALA A 134 -23.60 19.48 -8.52
C ALA A 134 -22.93 20.84 -8.27
N LEU A 135 -21.91 21.20 -9.06
CA LEU A 135 -21.19 22.47 -8.93
C LEU A 135 -22.02 23.67 -9.41
N ALA A 136 -22.97 23.46 -10.32
CA ALA A 136 -23.89 24.49 -10.77
C ALA A 136 -24.98 24.87 -9.73
N GLU A 137 -25.17 24.06 -8.68
CA GLU A 137 -26.16 24.33 -7.65
C GLU A 137 -25.74 25.55 -6.81
N HIS A 138 -26.63 26.53 -6.61
CA HIS A 138 -26.30 27.78 -5.93
C HIS A 138 -26.56 27.70 -4.43
N GLU A 139 -27.55 26.90 -4.01
CA GLU A 139 -27.87 26.74 -2.60
C GLU A 139 -26.82 25.84 -1.93
N PRO A 140 -26.10 26.28 -0.88
CA PRO A 140 -24.96 25.56 -0.33
C PRO A 140 -25.33 24.18 0.21
N ALA A 141 -26.50 24.05 0.86
CA ALA A 141 -26.99 22.78 1.37
C ALA A 141 -27.31 21.79 0.23
N ARG A 142 -27.98 22.25 -0.84
CA ARG A 142 -28.26 21.41 -2.02
C ARG A 142 -26.98 21.03 -2.75
N ARG A 143 -26.04 21.96 -2.93
CA ARG A 143 -24.74 21.71 -3.55
C ARG A 143 -23.99 20.60 -2.79
N ALA A 144 -23.92 20.71 -1.47
CA ALA A 144 -23.28 19.69 -0.63
C ALA A 144 -24.01 18.33 -0.74
N ALA A 145 -25.34 18.31 -0.69
CA ALA A 145 -26.12 17.09 -0.85
C ALA A 145 -25.90 16.42 -2.22
N ARG A 146 -25.87 17.19 -3.32
CA ARG A 146 -25.58 16.70 -4.67
C ARG A 146 -24.15 16.14 -4.79
N LEU A 147 -23.16 16.80 -4.21
CA LEU A 147 -21.78 16.31 -4.21
C LEU A 147 -21.65 14.98 -3.45
N LEU A 148 -22.39 14.81 -2.35
CA LEU A 148 -22.47 13.56 -1.61
C LEU A 148 -23.20 12.46 -2.42
N GLU A 149 -24.30 12.81 -3.08
CA GLU A 149 -25.10 11.92 -3.94
C GLU A 149 -24.23 11.27 -5.02
N ILE A 150 -23.33 12.04 -5.66
CA ILE A 150 -22.37 11.51 -6.65
C ILE A 150 -21.60 10.32 -6.09
N VAL A 151 -21.05 10.49 -4.89
CA VAL A 151 -20.18 9.49 -4.27
C VAL A 151 -20.97 8.30 -3.74
N ARG A 152 -22.21 8.54 -3.29
CA ARG A 152 -23.09 7.52 -2.72
C ARG A 152 -23.74 6.65 -3.80
N ASP A 153 -24.35 7.29 -4.80
CA ASP A 153 -25.32 6.67 -5.70
C ASP A 153 -24.78 6.46 -7.12
N HIS A 154 -23.71 7.16 -7.52
CA HIS A 154 -23.20 7.12 -8.88
C HIS A 154 -21.86 6.41 -9.05
N ILE A 155 -21.24 5.97 -7.95
CA ILE A 155 -19.96 5.26 -7.99
C ILE A 155 -20.13 3.83 -7.46
N PRO A 156 -20.01 2.80 -8.32
CA PRO A 156 -20.12 1.41 -7.89
C PRO A 156 -19.16 1.06 -6.76
N ALA A 157 -19.59 0.19 -5.84
CA ALA A 157 -18.77 -0.30 -4.71
C ALA A 157 -17.60 -1.20 -5.14
N ASP A 158 -17.63 -1.69 -6.39
CA ASP A 158 -16.64 -2.56 -7.00
C ASP A 158 -15.22 -1.93 -7.00
N PRO A 159 -14.17 -2.67 -6.55
CA PRO A 159 -12.78 -2.28 -6.68
C PRO A 159 -12.34 -1.75 -8.04
N ALA A 160 -12.93 -2.22 -9.15
CA ALA A 160 -12.61 -1.70 -10.48
C ALA A 160 -12.82 -0.17 -10.61
N HIS A 161 -13.71 0.40 -9.79
CA HIS A 161 -14.07 1.81 -9.78
C HIS A 161 -13.36 2.61 -8.68
N ASP A 162 -12.38 2.04 -7.98
CA ASP A 162 -11.71 2.71 -6.86
C ASP A 162 -10.96 3.99 -7.28
N ARG A 163 -10.45 4.05 -8.51
CA ARG A 163 -9.82 5.28 -9.04
C ARG A 163 -10.85 6.40 -9.22
N THR A 164 -12.00 6.10 -9.79
CA THR A 164 -13.13 7.03 -9.95
C THR A 164 -13.66 7.48 -8.59
N ALA A 165 -13.83 6.54 -7.65
CA ALA A 165 -14.22 6.82 -6.29
C ALA A 165 -13.24 7.79 -5.60
N ALA A 166 -11.94 7.48 -5.62
CA ALA A 166 -10.92 8.35 -5.01
C ALA A 166 -10.91 9.76 -5.62
N ALA A 167 -11.04 9.87 -6.94
CA ALA A 167 -11.13 11.16 -7.62
C ALA A 167 -12.37 11.95 -7.18
N ALA A 168 -13.54 11.31 -7.17
CA ALA A 168 -14.79 11.94 -6.74
C ALA A 168 -14.74 12.39 -5.28
N TYR A 169 -14.24 11.56 -4.35
CA TYR A 169 -14.04 11.96 -2.94
C TYR A 169 -13.16 13.21 -2.84
N MET A 170 -12.05 13.27 -3.58
CA MET A 170 -11.15 14.43 -3.52
C MET A 170 -11.77 15.70 -4.08
N MET A 171 -12.52 15.60 -5.19
CA MET A 171 -13.18 16.75 -5.80
C MET A 171 -14.37 17.23 -4.96
N ALA A 172 -15.24 16.31 -4.51
CA ALA A 172 -16.37 16.62 -3.64
C ALA A 172 -15.90 17.26 -2.32
N ALA A 173 -14.91 16.67 -1.64
CA ALA A 173 -14.39 17.23 -0.39
C ALA A 173 -13.69 18.60 -0.59
N ALA A 174 -13.10 18.84 -1.77
CA ALA A 174 -12.52 20.15 -2.08
C ALA A 174 -13.59 21.20 -2.38
N ALA A 175 -14.63 20.83 -3.15
CA ALA A 175 -15.75 21.69 -3.51
C ALA A 175 -16.68 22.02 -2.33
N MET A 176 -16.76 21.16 -1.31
CA MET A 176 -17.48 21.45 -0.06
C MET A 176 -16.71 22.41 0.86
N ARG A 177 -15.38 22.51 0.74
CA ARG A 177 -14.54 23.32 1.64
C ARG A 177 -14.85 24.82 1.64
N PRO A 178 -15.15 25.49 0.50
CA PRO A 178 -15.54 26.90 0.50
C PRO A 178 -16.99 27.15 0.94
N LEU A 179 -17.80 26.11 1.21
CA LEU A 179 -19.19 26.27 1.63
C LEU A 179 -19.26 26.67 3.11
N PRO A 180 -20.29 27.45 3.53
CA PRO A 180 -20.47 27.85 4.92
C PRO A 180 -20.76 26.65 5.81
N VAL A 181 -19.89 26.39 6.80
CA VAL A 181 -19.96 25.22 7.70
C VAL A 181 -21.06 25.37 8.74
N GLU A 182 -21.50 26.61 8.99
CA GLU A 182 -22.60 26.95 9.90
C GLU A 182 -23.95 26.44 9.37
N VAL A 183 -24.04 26.12 8.08
CA VAL A 183 -25.22 25.50 7.47
C VAL A 183 -25.23 24.01 7.82
N PRO A 184 -26.21 23.50 8.60
CA PRO A 184 -26.19 22.12 9.10
C PRO A 184 -26.20 21.06 7.98
N GLY A 185 -26.81 21.37 6.83
CA GLY A 185 -26.79 20.48 5.67
C GLY A 185 -25.39 20.30 5.06
N VAL A 186 -24.53 21.31 5.14
CA VAL A 186 -23.16 21.26 4.61
C VAL A 186 -22.27 20.42 5.50
N SER A 187 -22.29 20.66 6.82
CA SER A 187 -21.49 19.91 7.78
C SER A 187 -21.90 18.43 7.82
N ALA A 188 -23.20 18.13 7.85
CA ALA A 188 -23.71 16.76 7.78
C ALA A 188 -23.26 16.02 6.50
N ALA A 189 -23.33 16.69 5.34
CA ALA A 189 -22.90 16.10 4.08
C ALA A 189 -21.37 15.87 4.03
N ALA A 190 -20.58 16.79 4.60
CA ALA A 190 -19.13 16.63 4.69
C ALA A 190 -18.73 15.47 5.62
N GLU A 191 -19.40 15.32 6.77
CA GLU A 191 -19.17 14.21 7.69
C GLU A 191 -19.54 12.85 7.06
N GLU A 192 -20.69 12.76 6.38
CA GLU A 192 -21.08 11.55 5.67
C GLU A 192 -20.10 11.22 4.54
N LEU A 193 -19.63 12.23 3.79
CA LEU A 193 -18.63 12.05 2.74
C LEU A 193 -17.33 11.47 3.31
N GLU A 194 -16.84 11.99 4.44
CA GLU A 194 -15.65 11.49 5.13
C GLU A 194 -15.85 10.07 5.67
N GLN A 195 -17.03 9.77 6.22
CA GLN A 195 -17.37 8.44 6.69
C GLN A 195 -17.38 7.42 5.55
N ARG A 196 -17.99 7.76 4.41
CA ARG A 196 -17.98 6.91 3.20
C ARG A 196 -16.57 6.70 2.68
N HIS A 197 -15.75 7.75 2.66
CA HIS A 197 -14.34 7.66 2.28
C HIS A 197 -13.57 6.70 3.20
N ALA A 198 -13.78 6.81 4.50
CA ALA A 198 -13.16 5.95 5.51
C ALA A 198 -13.64 4.49 5.46
N CYS A 199 -14.88 4.27 5.04
CA CYS A 199 -15.42 2.93 4.86
C CYS A 199 -14.93 2.25 3.59
N ARG A 200 -14.72 3.00 2.51
CA ARG A 200 -14.19 2.44 1.26
C ARG A 200 -12.69 2.17 1.32
N PHE A 201 -11.92 3.11 1.88
CA PHE A 201 -10.45 3.03 1.90
C PHE A 201 -9.88 2.94 3.32
N GLY A 202 -8.69 2.37 3.45
CA GLY A 202 -7.91 2.32 4.68
C GLY A 202 -7.38 3.71 5.09
N THR A 203 -8.29 4.60 5.50
CA THR A 203 -7.94 5.93 6.04
C THR A 203 -7.68 5.86 7.55
N ARG A 204 -7.26 6.98 8.15
CA ARG A 204 -7.09 7.09 9.61
C ARG A 204 -8.40 7.13 10.39
N ARG A 205 -9.53 7.42 9.74
CA ARG A 205 -10.84 7.45 10.39
C ARG A 205 -11.44 6.06 10.52
N VAL A 206 -12.16 5.83 11.62
CA VAL A 206 -12.84 4.56 11.89
C VAL A 206 -14.12 4.50 11.05
N CYS A 207 -14.32 3.37 10.36
CA CYS A 207 -15.56 3.07 9.69
C CYS A 207 -16.43 2.21 10.61
N PRO A 208 -17.65 2.65 10.99
CA PRO A 208 -18.50 1.90 11.91
C PRO A 208 -19.06 0.61 11.30
N THR A 209 -19.17 0.54 9.97
CA THR A 209 -19.68 -0.65 9.27
C THR A 209 -18.58 -1.65 8.92
N ARG A 210 -17.31 -1.34 9.21
CA ARG A 210 -16.20 -2.26 8.93
C ARG A 210 -16.21 -3.38 9.96
N PRO A 211 -16.28 -4.67 9.55
CA PRO A 211 -16.20 -5.77 10.50
C PRO A 211 -14.84 -5.76 11.20
N PRO A 212 -14.73 -6.17 12.48
CA PRO A 212 -13.45 -6.30 13.13
C PRO A 212 -12.56 -7.33 12.42
N PRO A 213 -11.22 -7.26 12.55
CA PRO A 213 -10.33 -8.27 12.01
C PRO A 213 -10.71 -9.67 12.53
N PRO A 214 -10.66 -10.72 11.69
CA PRO A 214 -11.06 -12.05 12.12
C PRO A 214 -10.21 -12.52 13.30
N PRO A 215 -10.81 -13.19 14.31
CA PRO A 215 -10.15 -13.52 15.57
C PRO A 215 -8.90 -14.39 15.38
N ILE A 216 -8.83 -15.16 14.30
CA ILE A 216 -7.64 -15.96 13.94
C ILE A 216 -6.38 -15.11 13.76
N VAL A 217 -6.53 -13.86 13.31
CA VAL A 217 -5.40 -12.92 13.17
C VAL A 217 -4.84 -12.56 14.54
N TRP A 218 -5.70 -12.45 15.57
CA TRP A 218 -5.26 -12.18 16.93
C TRP A 218 -4.73 -13.44 17.62
N ILE A 219 -5.47 -14.54 17.55
CA ILE A 219 -5.15 -15.79 18.27
C ILE A 219 -3.91 -16.47 17.71
N ALA A 220 -3.76 -16.52 16.39
CA ALA A 220 -2.60 -17.16 15.76
C ALA A 220 -1.50 -16.14 15.42
N GLY A 221 -1.87 -14.92 15.02
CA GLY A 221 -0.89 -13.91 14.60
C GLY A 221 -0.07 -13.34 15.75
N VAL A 222 -0.67 -13.00 16.91
CA VAL A 222 0.07 -12.42 18.04
C VAL A 222 1.10 -13.41 18.61
N PRO A 223 0.74 -14.67 18.94
CA PRO A 223 1.74 -15.63 19.43
C PRO A 223 2.80 -15.96 18.39
N ALA A 224 2.45 -16.05 17.10
CA ALA A 224 3.42 -16.28 16.03
C ALA A 224 4.41 -15.09 15.92
N ALA A 225 3.92 -13.85 15.98
CA ALA A 225 4.76 -12.66 15.94
C ALA A 225 5.70 -12.57 17.16
N LEU A 226 5.18 -12.83 18.37
CA LEU A 226 5.98 -12.88 19.60
C LEU A 226 7.04 -14.00 19.55
N SER A 227 6.67 -15.17 19.02
CA SER A 227 7.59 -16.29 18.82
C SER A 227 8.68 -15.96 17.81
N ALA A 228 8.33 -15.30 16.70
CA ALA A 228 9.30 -14.85 15.71
C ALA A 228 10.26 -13.80 16.30
N LEU A 229 9.74 -12.82 17.05
CA LEU A 229 10.54 -11.82 17.75
C LEU A 229 11.52 -12.45 18.75
N SER A 230 11.10 -13.43 19.52
CA SER A 230 11.98 -14.11 20.47
C SER A 230 13.08 -14.92 19.75
N LEU A 231 12.76 -15.59 18.65
CA LEU A 231 13.75 -16.29 17.82
C LEU A 231 14.78 -15.33 17.21
N VAL A 232 14.33 -14.15 16.73
CA VAL A 232 15.23 -13.11 16.23
C VAL A 232 16.18 -12.63 17.33
N TRP A 233 15.67 -12.38 18.55
CA TRP A 233 16.51 -12.01 19.69
C TRP A 233 17.54 -13.08 20.06
N ILE A 234 17.14 -14.36 20.07
CA ILE A 234 18.06 -15.47 20.34
C ILE A 234 19.14 -15.56 19.26
N GLY A 235 18.77 -15.39 17.98
CA GLY A 235 19.70 -15.36 16.86
C GLY A 235 20.72 -14.23 16.98
N LEU A 236 20.27 -13.02 17.33
CA LEU A 236 21.13 -11.87 17.58
C LEU A 236 22.09 -12.11 18.76
N ALA A 237 21.60 -12.64 19.87
CA ALA A 237 22.42 -12.95 21.04
C ALA A 237 23.49 -14.02 20.73
N ALA A 238 23.12 -15.09 20.02
CA ALA A 238 24.04 -16.13 19.59
C ALA A 238 25.10 -15.60 18.60
N GLY A 239 24.68 -14.74 17.68
CA GLY A 239 25.57 -14.04 16.75
C GLY A 239 26.58 -13.14 17.47
N ALA A 240 26.11 -12.32 18.41
CA ALA A 240 26.96 -11.46 19.24
C ALA A 240 27.96 -12.27 20.07
N ALA A 241 27.54 -13.38 20.68
CA ALA A 241 28.43 -14.27 21.44
C ALA A 241 29.49 -14.93 20.54
N ARG A 242 29.12 -15.35 19.32
CA ARG A 242 30.07 -15.90 18.34
C ARG A 242 31.08 -14.85 17.88
N TYR A 243 30.60 -13.64 17.60
CA TYR A 243 31.45 -12.50 17.22
C TYR A 243 32.42 -12.12 18.35
N GLY A 244 31.95 -12.07 19.60
CA GLY A 244 32.78 -11.83 20.78
C GLY A 244 33.90 -12.87 20.96
N ARG A 245 33.57 -14.16 20.84
CA ARG A 245 34.56 -15.26 20.89
C ARG A 245 35.60 -15.15 19.76
N TRP A 246 35.14 -14.85 18.55
CA TRP A 246 36.04 -14.64 17.41
C TRP A 246 36.99 -13.45 17.65
N ARG A 247 36.48 -12.31 18.13
CA ARG A 247 37.28 -11.12 18.43
C ARG A 247 38.30 -11.38 19.55
N ALA A 248 37.91 -12.13 20.59
CA ALA A 248 38.81 -12.53 21.67
C ALA A 248 39.95 -13.45 21.17
N SER A 249 39.64 -14.39 20.26
CA SER A 249 40.66 -15.27 19.67
C SER A 249 41.67 -14.49 18.82
N ARG A 250 41.24 -13.48 18.06
CA ARG A 250 42.16 -12.60 17.30
C ARG A 250 43.09 -11.81 18.22
N ARG A 251 42.59 -11.26 19.33
CA ARG A 251 43.41 -10.53 20.31
C ARG A 251 44.46 -11.42 20.97
N ARG A 252 44.12 -12.68 21.27
CA ARG A 252 45.09 -13.65 21.81
C ARG A 252 46.19 -13.96 20.80
N ARG A 253 45.84 -14.18 19.52
CA ARG A 253 46.81 -14.41 18.44
C ARG A 253 47.73 -13.21 18.21
N SER A 254 47.20 -11.98 18.25
CA SER A 254 48.02 -10.78 18.09
C SER A 254 48.98 -10.54 19.26
N ARG A 255 48.55 -10.86 20.51
CA ARG A 255 49.44 -10.79 21.68
C ARG A 255 50.57 -11.82 21.61
N GLY A 256 50.26 -13.08 21.31
CA GLY A 256 51.29 -14.12 21.15
C GLY A 256 52.30 -13.78 20.04
N ALA A 257 51.83 -13.21 18.92
CA ALA A 257 52.73 -12.76 17.85
C ALA A 257 53.65 -11.58 18.26
N LEU A 258 53.21 -10.72 19.18
CA LEU A 258 54.02 -9.64 19.73
C LEU A 258 55.06 -10.18 20.72
N GLU A 259 54.67 -11.10 21.60
CA GLU A 259 55.58 -11.76 22.55
C GLU A 259 56.66 -12.57 21.82
N ASP A 260 56.30 -13.35 20.79
CA ASP A 260 57.25 -14.11 19.97
C ASP A 260 58.26 -13.20 19.25
N ARG A 261 57.84 -12.02 18.78
CA ARG A 261 58.76 -11.04 18.18
C ARG A 261 59.73 -10.47 19.21
N GLY A 262 59.23 -10.13 20.41
CA GLY A 262 60.08 -9.66 21.50
C GLY A 262 61.11 -10.71 21.93
N ALA A 263 60.69 -11.97 22.09
CA ALA A 263 61.57 -13.06 22.47
C ALA A 263 62.63 -13.38 21.41
N ARG A 264 62.33 -13.24 20.12
CA ARG A 264 63.33 -13.37 19.04
C ARG A 264 64.32 -12.22 19.05
N ALA A 265 63.86 -10.99 19.23
CA ALA A 265 64.74 -9.83 19.32
C ALA A 265 65.74 -9.97 20.48
N ALA A 266 65.28 -10.44 21.65
CA ALA A 266 66.12 -10.64 22.82
C ALA A 266 67.19 -11.76 22.67
N ARG A 267 67.02 -12.72 21.75
CA ARG A 267 68.04 -13.77 21.48
C ARG A 267 69.12 -13.33 20.50
N LEU A 268 68.90 -12.22 19.80
CA LEU A 268 69.84 -11.66 18.82
C LEU A 268 70.72 -10.56 19.41
N SER A 269 70.45 -10.17 20.66
CA SER A 269 71.22 -9.21 21.45
C SER A 269 72.20 -9.94 22.36
#